data_AF-A0A1G0Z1R0-F1
#
_entry.id   AF-A0A1G0Z1R0-F1
#
_cell.length_a   1.000
_cell.length_b   1.000
_cell.length_c   1.000
_cell.angle_alpha   90.00
_cell.angle_beta   90.00
_cell.angle_gamma   90.00
#
_symmetry.space_group_name_H-M   'P 1'
#
loop_
_entity.id
_entity.type
_entity.pdbx_description
1 polymer ?
#
loop_
_entity_poly.entity_id
_entity_poly.type
_entity_poly.pdbx_seq_one_letter_code
_entity_poly.pdbx_strand_id
1 'polypeptide(L)'
;MNQLNSETDIQKKNVSGAKRKTAMLVAVFVFVGVITVLALALAYPSMRNLANPENALSPSMQKMYRIGQYIVLYAVRNNEAFPERLSMIYGKNYISDINMFSSYATLKTPADIDKNIDFTYIYNPKISDTPAPVLRENSKDGVTMMLSKKGISWKYPEKENPPAANK
;
A
#
# COMPACT_ATOMS: atom_id res chain seq x y z
N MET A 1 76.25 -6.80 20.57
CA MET A 1 75.04 -6.16 21.13
C MET A 1 74.08 -5.57 20.07
N ASN A 2 74.30 -5.73 18.75
CA ASN A 2 73.48 -5.08 17.71
C ASN A 2 72.36 -5.95 17.08
N GLN A 3 72.30 -7.26 17.34
CA GLN A 3 71.30 -8.15 16.71
C GLN A 3 69.93 -8.11 17.41
N LEU A 4 69.91 -7.94 18.75
CA LEU A 4 68.67 -7.97 19.54
C LEU A 4 67.72 -6.80 19.24
N ASN A 5 68.25 -5.63 18.89
CA ASN A 5 67.44 -4.46 18.52
C ASN A 5 66.80 -4.61 17.13
N SER A 6 67.44 -5.36 16.23
CA SER A 6 66.91 -5.56 14.87
C SER A 6 65.67 -6.45 14.84
N GLU A 7 65.63 -7.50 15.67
CA GLU A 7 64.49 -8.42 15.74
C GLU A 7 63.26 -7.79 16.43
N THR A 8 63.49 -6.97 17.45
CA THR A 8 62.40 -6.25 18.15
C THR A 8 61.78 -5.14 17.30
N ASP A 9 62.57 -4.45 16.47
CA ASP A 9 62.06 -3.43 15.55
C ASP A 9 61.30 -4.04 14.37
N ILE A 10 61.72 -5.20 13.85
CA ILE A 10 61.00 -5.92 12.78
C ILE A 10 59.65 -6.44 13.29
N GLN A 11 59.59 -7.00 14.51
CA GLN A 11 58.32 -7.43 15.10
C GLN A 11 57.37 -6.27 15.38
N LYS A 12 57.83 -5.14 15.92
CA LYS A 12 56.99 -3.94 16.14
C LYS A 12 56.45 -3.35 14.83
N LYS A 13 57.23 -3.37 13.75
CA LYS A 13 56.83 -2.86 12.43
C LYS A 13 55.80 -3.76 11.75
N ASN A 14 55.92 -5.09 11.89
CA ASN A 14 54.95 -6.05 11.35
C ASN A 14 53.60 -6.01 12.11
N VAL A 15 53.63 -5.79 13.43
CA VAL A 15 52.41 -5.65 14.25
C VAL A 15 51.70 -4.31 13.97
N SER A 16 52.42 -3.21 13.71
CA SER A 16 51.80 -1.92 13.39
C SER A 16 51.15 -1.90 11.99
N GLY A 17 51.77 -2.58 11.01
CA GLY A 17 51.21 -2.75 9.67
C GLY A 17 49.96 -3.64 9.65
N ALA A 18 49.96 -4.73 10.41
CA ALA A 18 48.79 -5.59 10.56
C ALA A 18 47.63 -4.86 11.27
N LYS A 19 47.90 -4.12 12.36
CA LYS A 19 46.88 -3.31 13.07
C LYS A 19 46.26 -2.23 12.19
N ARG A 20 47.07 -1.56 11.33
CA ARG A 20 46.58 -0.58 10.36
C ARG A 20 45.68 -1.21 9.29
N LYS A 21 46.07 -2.38 8.77
CA LYS A 21 45.27 -3.13 7.79
C LYS A 21 43.94 -3.60 8.39
N THR A 22 43.95 -4.12 9.62
CA THR A 22 42.72 -4.54 10.31
C THR A 22 41.82 -3.35 10.64
N ALA A 23 42.39 -2.23 11.10
CA ALA A 23 41.64 -1.00 11.35
C ALA A 23 40.99 -0.44 10.07
N MET A 24 41.70 -0.51 8.93
CA MET A 24 41.15 -0.14 7.64
C MET A 24 40.02 -1.07 7.19
N LEU A 25 40.17 -2.38 7.42
CA LEU A 25 39.15 -3.39 7.10
C LEU A 25 37.88 -3.19 7.93
N VAL A 26 38.03 -2.90 9.22
CA VAL A 26 36.92 -2.54 10.12
C VAL A 26 36.26 -1.23 9.68
N ALA A 27 37.04 -0.20 9.33
CA ALA A 27 36.49 1.06 8.84
C ALA A 27 35.68 0.88 7.55
N VAL A 28 36.14 0.06 6.62
CA VAL A 28 35.39 -0.29 5.39
C VAL A 28 34.11 -1.03 5.74
N PHE A 29 34.14 -2.01 6.65
CA PHE A 29 32.94 -2.73 7.08
C PHE A 29 31.90 -1.81 7.74
N VAL A 30 32.36 -0.91 8.62
CA VAL A 30 31.49 0.07 9.26
C VAL A 30 30.90 1.01 8.21
N PHE A 31 31.71 1.48 7.27
CA PHE A 31 31.26 2.36 6.20
C PHE A 31 30.20 1.70 5.30
N VAL A 32 30.43 0.45 4.87
CA VAL A 32 29.45 -0.34 4.10
C VAL A 32 28.20 -0.59 4.93
N GLY A 33 28.34 -0.90 6.21
CA GLY A 33 27.21 -1.04 7.14
C GLY A 33 26.36 0.23 7.23
N VAL A 34 27.00 1.40 7.39
CA VAL A 34 26.32 2.70 7.45
C VAL A 34 25.59 3.00 6.14
N ILE A 35 26.22 2.78 4.98
CA ILE A 35 25.57 2.96 3.67
C ILE A 35 24.36 2.03 3.55
N THR A 36 24.48 0.78 3.99
CA THR A 36 23.40 -0.20 3.91
C THR A 36 22.21 0.22 4.78
N VAL A 37 22.47 0.68 6.01
CA VAL A 37 21.42 1.19 6.91
C VAL A 37 20.78 2.46 6.35
N LEU A 38 21.55 3.38 5.77
CA LEU A 38 21.01 4.58 5.12
C LEU A 38 20.12 4.21 3.91
N ALA A 39 20.58 3.29 3.07
CA ALA A 39 19.83 2.83 1.91
C ALA A 39 18.52 2.17 2.32
N LEU A 40 18.54 1.33 3.37
CA LEU A 40 17.34 0.74 3.95
C LEU A 40 16.42 1.79 4.57
N ALA A 41 16.95 2.79 5.29
CA ALA A 41 16.16 3.85 5.88
C ALA A 41 15.48 4.75 4.84
N LEU A 42 16.11 4.97 3.68
CA LEU A 42 15.54 5.70 2.55
C LEU A 42 14.53 4.84 1.76
N ALA A 43 14.78 3.54 1.65
CA ALA A 43 13.89 2.62 0.95
C ALA A 43 12.67 2.23 1.78
N TYR A 44 12.77 2.19 3.12
CA TYR A 44 11.69 1.73 4.00
C TYR A 44 10.39 2.55 3.91
N PRO A 45 10.40 3.89 3.84
CA PRO A 45 9.18 4.67 3.59
C PRO A 45 8.53 4.32 2.26
N SER A 46 9.33 4.20 1.19
CA SER A 46 8.85 3.82 -0.15
C SER A 46 8.29 2.40 -0.17
N MET A 47 8.96 1.44 0.49
CA MET A 47 8.47 0.07 0.66
C MET A 47 7.22 0.02 1.52
N ARG A 48 7.08 0.87 2.55
CA ARG A 48 5.88 0.96 3.38
C ARG A 48 4.69 1.56 2.63
N ASN A 49 4.94 2.54 1.75
CA ASN A 49 3.93 3.12 0.86
C ASN A 49 3.51 2.14 -0.25
N LEU A 50 4.44 1.30 -0.72
CA LEU A 50 4.14 0.19 -1.63
C LEU A 50 3.39 -0.97 -0.93
N ALA A 51 3.75 -1.26 0.32
CA ALA A 51 3.14 -2.34 1.11
C ALA A 51 1.77 -1.98 1.68
N ASN A 52 1.51 -0.68 1.93
CA ASN A 52 0.23 -0.17 2.43
C ASN A 52 -0.25 0.96 1.52
N PRO A 53 -0.73 0.65 0.29
CA PRO A 53 -1.29 1.65 -0.62
C PRO A 53 -2.43 2.45 0.03
N GLU A 54 -3.08 1.89 1.07
CA GLU A 54 -4.09 2.54 1.91
C GLU A 54 -3.62 3.88 2.49
N ASN A 55 -2.36 4.03 2.91
CA ASN A 55 -1.90 5.24 3.62
C ASN A 55 -1.73 6.47 2.71
N ALA A 56 -1.65 6.27 1.39
CA ALA A 56 -1.61 7.36 0.42
C ALA A 56 -3.02 7.80 -0.05
N LEU A 57 -4.06 7.08 0.36
CA LEU A 57 -5.45 7.32 -0.02
C LEU A 57 -6.16 8.23 0.98
N SER A 58 -7.14 9.00 0.51
CA SER A 58 -8.04 9.73 1.41
C SER A 58 -8.81 8.76 2.32
N PRO A 59 -9.31 9.18 3.49
CA PRO A 59 -10.06 8.30 4.40
C PRO A 59 -11.25 7.59 3.73
N SER A 60 -11.92 8.29 2.81
CA SER A 60 -13.03 7.72 2.02
C SER A 60 -12.53 6.63 1.05
N MET A 61 -11.44 6.91 0.32
CA MET A 61 -10.82 5.93 -0.58
C MET A 61 -10.26 4.72 0.17
N GLN A 62 -9.72 4.88 1.39
CA GLN A 62 -9.33 3.75 2.25
C GLN A 62 -10.52 2.85 2.58
N LYS A 63 -11.66 3.46 2.93
CA LYS A 63 -12.90 2.72 3.20
C LYS A 63 -13.37 1.98 1.94
N MET A 64 -13.43 2.66 0.78
CA MET A 64 -13.76 2.03 -0.50
C MET A 64 -12.81 0.88 -0.85
N TYR A 65 -11.50 1.06 -0.64
CA TYR A 65 -10.48 0.05 -0.94
C TYR A 65 -10.73 -1.22 -0.14
N ARG A 66 -10.98 -1.09 1.16
CA ARG A 66 -11.29 -2.22 2.02
C ARG A 66 -12.60 -2.90 1.61
N ILE A 67 -13.66 -2.15 1.29
CA ILE A 67 -14.89 -2.75 0.74
C ILE A 67 -14.58 -3.50 -0.56
N GLY A 68 -13.77 -2.92 -1.44
CA GLY A 68 -13.28 -3.53 -2.68
C GLY A 68 -12.54 -4.84 -2.47
N GLN A 69 -11.68 -4.95 -1.46
CA GLN A 69 -11.01 -6.21 -1.11
C GLN A 69 -12.01 -7.31 -0.75
N TYR A 70 -13.05 -6.99 0.01
CA TYR A 70 -14.09 -7.96 0.36
C TYR A 70 -14.98 -8.34 -0.83
N ILE A 71 -15.24 -7.40 -1.75
CA ILE A 71 -15.88 -7.69 -3.04
C ILE A 71 -15.04 -8.70 -3.84
N VAL A 72 -13.72 -8.49 -3.93
CA VAL A 72 -12.81 -9.42 -4.63
C VAL A 72 -12.80 -10.78 -3.95
N LEU A 73 -12.70 -10.82 -2.62
CA LEU A 73 -12.74 -12.08 -1.86
C LEU A 73 -14.06 -12.84 -2.08
N TYR A 74 -15.19 -12.12 -2.13
CA TYR A 74 -16.48 -12.70 -2.49
C TYR A 74 -16.43 -13.29 -3.90
N ALA A 75 -15.94 -12.53 -4.88
CA ALA A 75 -15.88 -12.98 -6.27
C ALA A 75 -15.01 -14.22 -6.46
N VAL A 76 -13.83 -14.27 -5.83
CA VAL A 76 -12.95 -15.45 -5.86
C VAL A 76 -13.66 -16.70 -5.32
N ARG A 77 -14.48 -16.56 -4.28
CA ARG A 77 -15.22 -17.69 -3.69
C ARG A 77 -16.49 -18.07 -4.43
N ASN A 78 -16.98 -17.22 -5.34
CA ASN A 78 -18.22 -17.43 -6.09
C ASN A 78 -17.96 -17.47 -7.61
N ASN A 79 -16.90 -18.14 -8.05
CA ASN A 79 -16.58 -18.33 -9.48
C ASN A 79 -16.52 -17.02 -10.27
N GLU A 80 -15.82 -16.03 -9.73
CA GLU A 80 -15.62 -14.69 -10.31
C GLU A 80 -16.89 -13.81 -10.36
N ALA A 81 -18.00 -14.24 -9.75
CA ALA A 81 -19.24 -13.47 -9.70
C ALA A 81 -19.18 -12.39 -8.61
N PHE A 82 -19.49 -11.15 -8.96
CA PHE A 82 -19.66 -10.08 -7.97
C PHE A 82 -20.94 -10.30 -7.15
N PRO A 83 -21.00 -9.78 -5.92
CA PRO A 83 -22.21 -9.81 -5.12
C PRO A 83 -23.29 -8.94 -5.79
N GLU A 84 -24.53 -9.42 -5.89
CA GLU A 84 -25.63 -8.61 -6.45
C GLU A 84 -25.93 -7.36 -5.61
N ARG A 85 -25.66 -7.46 -4.30
CA ARG A 85 -25.86 -6.40 -3.31
C ARG A 85 -24.67 -6.35 -2.34
N LEU A 86 -24.29 -5.16 -1.89
CA LEU A 86 -23.19 -5.01 -0.93
C LEU A 86 -23.47 -5.72 0.39
N SER A 87 -24.73 -5.76 0.82
CA SER A 87 -25.16 -6.50 2.01
C SER A 87 -24.84 -8.00 1.98
N MET A 88 -24.67 -8.61 0.79
CA MET A 88 -24.28 -10.02 0.65
C MET A 88 -22.87 -10.29 1.17
N ILE A 89 -22.00 -9.27 1.15
CA ILE A 89 -20.64 -9.35 1.69
C ILE A 89 -20.70 -9.41 3.21
N TYR A 90 -21.60 -8.62 3.82
CA TYR A 90 -21.85 -8.66 5.26
C TYR A 90 -22.49 -10.00 5.69
N GLY A 91 -23.54 -10.43 5.00
CA GLY A 91 -24.31 -11.63 5.35
C GLY A 91 -23.55 -12.96 5.28
N LYS A 92 -22.34 -12.97 4.71
CA LYS A 92 -21.46 -14.15 4.63
C LYS A 92 -20.26 -14.08 5.61
N ASN A 93 -20.32 -13.18 6.61
CA ASN A 93 -19.26 -12.95 7.61
C ASN A 93 -17.90 -12.53 7.02
N TYR A 94 -17.86 -11.91 5.84
CA TYR A 94 -16.61 -11.31 5.35
C TYR A 94 -16.25 -10.05 6.12
N ILE A 95 -17.26 -9.33 6.63
CA ILE A 95 -17.10 -8.09 7.38
C ILE A 95 -17.92 -8.21 8.66
N SER A 96 -17.29 -8.05 9.82
CA SER A 96 -17.96 -8.11 11.12
C SER A 96 -18.56 -6.77 11.55
N ASP A 97 -18.02 -5.65 11.09
CA ASP A 97 -18.51 -4.30 11.42
C ASP A 97 -19.37 -3.73 10.29
N ILE A 98 -20.68 -3.63 10.54
CA ILE A 98 -21.63 -3.06 9.60
C ILE A 98 -21.33 -1.58 9.30
N ASN A 99 -20.74 -0.85 10.24
CA ASN A 99 -20.45 0.57 10.06
C ASN A 99 -19.29 0.81 9.09
N MET A 100 -18.64 -0.24 8.61
CA MET A 100 -17.66 -0.13 7.54
C MET A 100 -18.25 0.44 6.23
N PHE A 101 -19.57 0.35 6.03
CA PHE A 101 -20.26 0.81 4.82
C PHE A 101 -20.82 2.24 4.90
N SER A 102 -20.76 2.92 6.05
CA SER A 102 -21.17 4.33 6.18
C SER A 102 -20.25 5.11 7.12
N SER A 103 -20.14 6.41 6.92
CA SER A 103 -19.35 7.33 7.75
C SER A 103 -20.24 8.20 8.64
N TYR A 104 -21.52 8.31 8.31
CA TYR A 104 -22.44 9.26 8.96
C TYR A 104 -23.68 8.60 9.57
N ALA A 105 -24.09 7.43 9.06
CA ALA A 105 -25.28 6.75 9.54
C ALA A 105 -24.91 5.48 10.33
N THR A 106 -25.57 5.30 11.48
CA THR A 106 -25.55 4.01 12.18
C THR A 106 -26.40 3.02 11.39
N LEU A 107 -25.74 2.06 10.77
CA LEU A 107 -26.40 0.98 10.04
C LEU A 107 -26.87 -0.07 11.05
N LYS A 108 -28.15 -0.44 11.01
CA LYS A 108 -28.76 -1.37 11.98
C LYS A 108 -29.02 -2.74 11.38
N THR A 109 -29.24 -2.77 10.07
CA THR A 109 -29.63 -3.98 9.33
C THR A 109 -28.81 -4.10 8.05
N PRO A 110 -28.59 -5.32 7.52
CA PRO A 110 -27.91 -5.50 6.24
C PRO A 110 -28.57 -4.71 5.09
N ALA A 111 -29.89 -4.54 5.13
CA ALA A 111 -30.63 -3.76 4.14
C ALA A 111 -30.25 -2.25 4.15
N ASP A 112 -29.76 -1.73 5.28
CA ASP A 112 -29.27 -0.36 5.36
C ASP A 112 -27.99 -0.14 4.54
N ILE A 113 -27.18 -1.19 4.34
CA ILE A 113 -25.96 -1.14 3.51
C ILE A 113 -26.33 -0.81 2.06
N ASP A 114 -27.41 -1.41 1.55
CA ASP A 114 -27.83 -1.29 0.16
C ASP A 114 -28.55 0.04 -0.15
N LYS A 115 -28.73 0.92 0.84
CA LYS A 115 -29.33 2.25 0.67
C LYS A 115 -28.40 3.24 -0.03
N ASN A 116 -27.16 2.85 -0.33
CA ASN A 116 -26.16 3.69 -1.00
C ASN A 116 -25.98 5.04 -0.30
N ILE A 117 -25.71 5.05 1.02
CA ILE A 117 -25.57 6.31 1.78
C ILE A 117 -24.29 7.04 1.35
N ASP A 118 -23.13 6.45 1.65
CA ASP A 118 -21.83 7.04 1.35
C ASP A 118 -21.32 6.65 -0.05
N PHE A 119 -21.67 5.45 -0.50
CA PHE A 119 -21.17 4.88 -1.74
C PHE A 119 -22.31 4.30 -2.56
N THR A 120 -22.31 4.57 -3.86
CA THR A 120 -23.15 3.87 -4.82
C THR A 120 -22.46 2.61 -5.28
N TYR A 121 -23.12 1.46 -5.11
CA TYR A 121 -22.68 0.19 -5.70
C TYR A 121 -23.08 0.11 -7.18
N ILE A 122 -22.09 -0.13 -8.04
CA ILE A 122 -22.29 -0.32 -9.47
C ILE A 122 -22.10 -1.81 -9.74
N TYR A 123 -23.21 -2.53 -9.86
CA TYR A 123 -23.18 -3.95 -10.11
C TYR A 123 -22.54 -4.26 -11.46
N ASN A 124 -21.60 -5.20 -11.43
CA ASN A 124 -21.08 -5.86 -12.62
C ASN A 124 -21.33 -7.36 -12.47
N PRO A 125 -21.58 -8.11 -13.54
CA PRO A 125 -21.88 -9.53 -13.42
C PRO A 125 -20.65 -10.37 -13.03
N LYS A 126 -19.45 -9.96 -13.47
CA LYS A 126 -18.24 -10.77 -13.33
C LYS A 126 -16.98 -9.91 -13.27
N ILE A 127 -15.97 -10.36 -12.54
CA ILE A 127 -14.64 -9.73 -12.57
C ILE A 127 -13.91 -10.08 -13.87
N SER A 128 -13.44 -9.05 -14.59
CA SER A 128 -12.71 -9.17 -15.85
C SER A 128 -11.26 -8.68 -15.72
N ASP A 129 -10.44 -8.95 -16.74
CA ASP A 129 -9.08 -8.39 -16.84
C ASP A 129 -9.08 -6.87 -17.08
N THR A 130 -10.15 -6.35 -17.67
CA THR A 130 -10.37 -4.91 -17.86
C THR A 130 -10.96 -4.30 -16.58
N PRO A 131 -10.44 -3.15 -16.10
CA PRO A 131 -11.02 -2.43 -14.97
C PRO A 131 -12.45 -1.96 -15.25
N ALA A 132 -13.37 -2.34 -14.37
CA ALA A 132 -14.79 -1.94 -14.41
C ALA A 132 -15.16 -1.15 -13.14
N PRO A 133 -16.06 -0.16 -13.24
CA PRO A 133 -16.46 0.65 -12.08
C PRO A 133 -17.34 -0.17 -11.13
N VAL A 134 -17.03 -0.19 -9.83
CA VAL A 134 -17.76 -1.02 -8.86
C VAL A 134 -18.29 -0.23 -7.67
N LEU A 135 -17.56 0.76 -7.17
CA LEU A 135 -18.03 1.67 -6.14
C LEU A 135 -17.78 3.11 -6.56
N ARG A 136 -18.73 3.99 -6.32
CA ARG A 136 -18.56 5.43 -6.50
C ARG A 136 -18.92 6.14 -5.20
N GLU A 137 -18.09 7.07 -4.77
CA GLU A 137 -18.41 7.95 -3.65
C GLU A 137 -19.56 8.91 -4.01
N ASN A 138 -20.52 9.05 -3.10
CA ASN A 138 -21.67 9.93 -3.25
C ASN A 138 -21.31 11.37 -2.86
N SER A 139 -20.34 11.95 -3.55
CA SER A 139 -19.93 13.34 -3.41
C SER A 139 -19.77 13.99 -4.79
N LYS A 140 -19.81 15.32 -4.85
CA LYS A 140 -19.70 16.07 -6.11
C LYS A 140 -18.38 15.78 -6.84
N ASP A 141 -17.30 15.63 -6.07
CA ASP A 141 -15.96 15.29 -6.54
C ASP A 141 -15.63 13.80 -6.30
N GLY A 142 -16.67 12.96 -6.22
CA GLY A 142 -16.57 11.57 -5.77
C GLY A 142 -15.72 10.69 -6.67
N VAL A 143 -14.76 10.00 -6.06
CA VAL A 143 -13.90 9.04 -6.74
C VAL A 143 -14.66 7.77 -7.05
N THR A 144 -14.38 7.17 -8.20
CA THR A 144 -14.88 5.84 -8.57
C THR A 144 -13.77 4.81 -8.43
N MET A 145 -14.03 3.76 -7.65
CA MET A 145 -13.20 2.57 -7.56
C MET A 145 -13.48 1.66 -8.75
N MET A 146 -12.41 1.33 -9.46
CA MET A 146 -12.41 0.39 -10.57
C MET A 146 -11.79 -0.93 -10.09
N LEU A 147 -12.36 -2.05 -10.51
CA LEU A 147 -11.90 -3.39 -10.17
C LEU A 147 -11.62 -4.22 -11.42
N SER A 148 -10.52 -4.96 -11.37
CA SER A 148 -10.12 -5.96 -12.36
C SER A 148 -9.47 -7.15 -11.67
N LYS A 149 -9.24 -8.25 -12.39
CA LYS A 149 -8.43 -9.38 -11.90
C LYS A 149 -7.00 -8.97 -11.51
N LYS A 150 -6.49 -7.87 -12.08
CA LYS A 150 -5.14 -7.34 -11.81
C LYS A 150 -5.10 -6.50 -10.52
N GLY A 151 -6.23 -6.02 -10.02
CA GLY A 151 -6.32 -5.23 -8.80
C GLY A 151 -7.34 -4.10 -8.84
N ILE A 152 -7.24 -3.22 -7.83
CA ILE A 152 -8.06 -2.03 -7.63
C ILE A 152 -7.34 -0.82 -8.24
N SER A 153 -8.08 0.02 -8.96
CA SER A 153 -7.62 1.33 -9.43
C SER A 153 -8.68 2.41 -9.21
N TRP A 154 -8.32 3.67 -9.46
CA TRP A 154 -9.16 4.83 -9.13
C TRP A 154 -9.41 5.67 -10.37
N LYS A 155 -10.67 6.05 -10.60
CA LYS A 155 -11.07 7.04 -11.58
C LYS A 155 -11.55 8.29 -10.84
N TYR A 156 -10.80 9.37 -10.97
CA TYR A 156 -11.17 10.68 -10.45
C TYR A 156 -12.16 11.36 -11.41
N PRO A 157 -13.07 12.21 -10.92
CA PRO A 157 -13.86 13.05 -11.79
C PRO A 157 -12.93 13.91 -12.66
N GLU A 158 -13.26 14.05 -13.94
CA GLU A 158 -12.59 15.05 -14.77
C GLU A 158 -12.87 16.41 -14.14
N LYS A 159 -11.82 17.16 -13.80
CA LYS A 159 -11.99 18.57 -13.47
C LYS A 159 -12.63 19.21 -14.69
N GLU A 160 -13.82 19.78 -14.54
CA GLU A 160 -14.41 20.64 -15.56
C GLU A 160 -13.40 21.75 -15.87
N ASN A 161 -12.66 21.62 -16.96
CA ASN A 161 -12.05 22.78 -17.58
C ASN A 161 -13.23 23.67 -17.99
N PRO A 162 -13.34 24.92 -17.51
CA PRO A 162 -14.33 25.83 -18.07
C PRO A 162 -14.09 25.90 -19.58
N PRO A 163 -15.15 25.90 -20.42
CA PRO A 163 -14.97 26.07 -21.85
C PRO A 163 -14.11 27.31 -22.07
N ALA A 164 -13.02 27.15 -22.82
CA ALA A 164 -12.11 28.21 -23.17
C ALA A 164 -12.93 29.44 -23.55
N ALA A 165 -12.76 30.53 -22.81
CA ALA A 165 -13.43 31.79 -23.07
C ALA A 165 -13.29 32.09 -24.56
N ASN A 166 -14.43 32.26 -25.23
CA ASN A 166 -14.49 32.62 -26.64
C ASN A 166 -13.56 33.81 -26.90
N LYS A 167 -12.76 33.67 -27.96
CA LYS A 167 -11.96 34.73 -28.56
C LYS A 167 -12.82 35.91 -29.01
#